data_AF-A0A1B6E708-F1
#
_entry.id   AF-A0A1B6E708-F1
#
_cell.length_a   1.000
_cell.length_b   1.000
_cell.length_c   1.000
_cell.angle_alpha   90.00
_cell.angle_beta   90.00
_cell.angle_gamma   90.00
#
_symmetry.space_group_name_H-M   'P 1'
#
loop_
_entity.id
_entity.type
_entity.pdbx_description
1 polymer ?
#
loop_
_entity_poly.entity_id
_entity_poly.type
_entity_poly.pdbx_seq_one_letter_code
_entity_poly.pdbx_strand_id
1 'polypeptide(L)'
;MMDILGETFNIHSTVQELYKKGDWCKILKTLEEVGQRCCEVLWIRPEQIDLEFIKNAVEVKGLKRIVSVGCGCGLLEWLLQAATGKRCVLNIKTLYHILKTN
;
A
#
# COMPACT_ATOMS: atom_id res chain seq x y z
N MET A 1 -2.39 18.76 12.51
CA MET A 1 -2.61 18.76 13.95
C MET A 1 -1.23 18.82 14.60
N MET A 2 -0.95 19.84 15.43
CA MET A 2 0.33 19.98 16.13
C MET A 2 0.23 19.27 17.47
N ASP A 3 1.15 18.36 17.75
CA ASP A 3 1.28 17.73 19.07
C ASP A 3 2.15 18.61 19.99
N ILE A 4 1.83 18.57 21.29
CA ILE A 4 2.25 19.48 22.37
C ILE A 4 3.78 19.43 22.69
N LEU A 5 4.59 18.73 21.88
CA LEU A 5 6.03 18.53 22.10
C LEU A 5 6.94 19.19 21.05
N GLY A 6 6.40 19.92 20.07
CA GLY A 6 7.24 20.61 19.07
C GLY A 6 7.97 19.67 18.11
N GLU A 7 7.73 18.35 18.17
CA GLU A 7 8.18 17.42 17.14
C GLU A 7 7.21 17.46 15.96
N THR A 8 7.72 17.87 14.80
CA THR A 8 6.98 17.78 13.54
C THR A 8 6.68 16.33 13.22
N PHE A 9 5.39 15.96 13.11
CA PHE A 9 4.96 14.64 12.67
C PHE A 9 5.64 14.25 11.35
N ASN A 10 6.43 13.16 11.38
CA ASN A 10 7.14 12.61 10.24
C ASN A 10 6.48 11.31 9.77
N ILE A 11 5.81 11.38 8.61
CA ILE A 11 5.05 10.26 8.06
C ILE A 11 5.95 9.05 7.71
N HIS A 12 7.18 9.28 7.27
CA HIS A 12 8.10 8.21 6.88
C HIS A 12 8.49 7.36 8.08
N SER A 13 8.90 7.98 9.19
CA SER A 13 9.29 7.24 10.40
C SER A 13 8.10 6.49 10.99
N THR A 14 6.92 7.12 11.05
CA THR A 14 5.70 6.47 11.54
C THR A 14 5.33 5.25 10.70
N VAL A 15 5.31 5.37 9.37
CA VAL A 15 5.01 4.24 8.48
C VAL A 15 6.06 3.13 8.59
N GLN A 16 7.34 3.48 8.69
CA GLN A 16 8.41 2.49 8.87
C GLN A 16 8.28 1.71 10.19
N GLU A 17 7.90 2.36 11.29
CA GLU A 17 7.67 1.68 12.56
C GLU A 17 6.47 0.74 12.51
N LEU A 18 5.36 1.19 11.93
CA LEU A 18 4.16 0.37 11.78
C LEU A 18 4.40 -0.82 10.84
N TYR A 19 5.16 -0.60 9.76
CA TYR A 19 5.60 -1.65 8.85
C TYR A 19 6.38 -2.75 9.58
N LYS A 20 7.36 -2.36 10.41
CA LYS A 20 8.15 -3.31 11.23
C LYS A 20 7.28 -4.10 12.20
N LYS A 21 6.19 -3.51 12.68
CA LYS A 21 5.21 -4.14 13.59
C LYS A 21 4.19 -5.01 12.87
N GLY A 22 4.09 -4.96 11.54
CA GLY A 22 3.04 -5.67 10.79
C GLY A 22 1.67 -5.00 10.82
N ASP A 23 1.55 -3.77 11.34
CA ASP A 23 0.28 -3.12 11.63
C ASP A 23 -0.24 -2.33 10.42
N TRP A 24 -0.67 -3.07 9.39
CA TRP A 24 -1.12 -2.50 8.12
C TRP A 24 -2.41 -1.68 8.26
N CYS A 25 -3.34 -2.07 9.14
CA CYS A 25 -4.58 -1.31 9.39
C CYS A 25 -4.26 0.08 9.94
N LYS A 26 -3.31 0.17 10.88
CA LYS A 26 -2.89 1.46 11.43
C LYS A 26 -2.14 2.31 10.41
N ILE A 27 -1.39 1.70 9.47
CA ILE A 27 -0.83 2.44 8.33
C ILE A 27 -1.93 3.10 7.52
N LEU A 28 -2.99 2.38 7.13
CA LEU A 28 -4.10 2.96 6.36
C LEU A 28 -4.74 4.14 7.10
N LYS A 29 -5.03 3.96 8.38
CA LYS A 29 -5.59 5.03 9.22
C LYS A 29 -4.67 6.25 9.32
N THR A 30 -3.36 6.04 9.49
CA THR A 30 -2.39 7.15 9.50
C THR A 30 -2.33 7.86 8.15
N LEU A 31 -2.37 7.13 7.03
CA LEU A 31 -2.38 7.74 5.68
C LEU A 31 -3.65 8.58 5.44
N GLU A 32 -4.80 8.11 5.94
CA GLU A 32 -6.06 8.85 5.91
C GLU A 32 -5.97 10.15 6.73
N GLU A 33 -5.51 10.07 7.98
CA GLU A 33 -5.40 11.21 8.91
C GLU A 33 -4.47 12.32 8.40
N VAL A 34 -3.39 11.97 7.69
CA VAL A 34 -2.42 12.95 7.18
C VAL A 34 -2.81 13.54 5.82
N GLY A 35 -3.86 13.00 5.19
CA GLY A 35 -4.44 13.50 3.95
C GLY A 35 -3.41 13.62 2.82
N GLN A 36 -3.24 14.81 2.26
CA GLN A 36 -2.37 15.01 1.09
C GLN A 36 -0.90 14.67 1.32
N ARG A 37 -0.42 14.74 2.57
CA ARG A 37 0.96 14.40 2.93
C ARG A 37 1.26 12.91 2.77
N CYS A 38 0.24 12.06 2.64
CA CYS A 38 0.42 10.64 2.37
C CYS A 38 1.21 10.39 1.08
N CYS A 39 1.14 11.31 0.10
CA CYS A 39 1.78 11.17 -1.19
C CYS A 39 3.32 11.12 -1.09
N GLU A 40 3.89 11.53 0.04
CA GLU A 40 5.31 11.40 0.36
C GLU A 40 5.75 9.93 0.53
N VAL A 41 4.83 9.04 0.92
CA VAL A 41 5.09 7.61 1.18
C VAL A 41 4.31 6.67 0.26
N LEU A 42 3.10 7.04 -0.12
CA LEU A 42 2.22 6.28 -1.00
C LEU A 42 1.32 7.25 -1.78
N TRP A 43 1.51 7.29 -3.10
CA TRP A 43 0.78 8.21 -3.98
C TRP A 43 -0.70 7.84 -4.14
N ILE A 44 -1.03 6.55 -3.99
CA ILE A 44 -2.40 6.05 -3.91
C ILE A 44 -2.89 6.03 -2.44
N ARG A 45 -4.18 6.28 -2.22
CA ARG A 45 -4.79 6.28 -0.88
C ARG A 45 -5.80 5.14 -0.77
N PRO A 46 -5.35 3.89 -0.63
CA PRO A 46 -6.27 2.79 -0.44
C PRO A 46 -6.91 2.93 0.94
N GLU A 47 -8.22 2.79 0.99
CA GLU A 47 -8.94 2.52 2.21
C GLU A 47 -8.94 1.02 2.49
N GLN A 48 -9.33 0.63 3.70
CA GLN A 48 -9.45 -0.78 4.06
C GLN A 48 -10.42 -1.51 3.11
N ILE A 49 -11.52 -0.85 2.74
CA ILE A 49 -12.52 -1.40 1.82
C ILE A 49 -11.95 -1.71 0.43
N ASP A 50 -10.97 -0.93 -0.04
CA ASP A 50 -10.32 -1.18 -1.33
C ASP A 50 -9.49 -2.47 -1.30
N LEU A 51 -8.75 -2.68 -0.21
CA LEU A 51 -7.95 -3.89 -0.04
C LEU A 51 -8.83 -5.14 0.13
N GLU A 52 -9.95 -5.00 0.83
CA GLU A 52 -10.96 -6.06 0.98
C GLU A 52 -11.65 -6.38 -0.35
N PHE A 53 -11.99 -5.37 -1.14
CA PHE A 53 -12.50 -5.56 -2.50
C PHE A 53 -11.53 -6.36 -3.36
N ILE A 54 -10.25 -6.00 -3.35
CA ILE A 54 -9.21 -6.72 -4.11
C ILE A 54 -9.07 -8.15 -3.60
N LYS A 55 -9.06 -8.36 -2.27
CA LYS A 55 -9.03 -9.69 -1.65
C LYS A 55 -10.16 -10.56 -2.19
N ASN A 56 -11.40 -10.07 -2.10
CA ASN A 56 -12.58 -10.79 -2.53
C ASN A 56 -12.51 -11.12 -4.03
N ALA A 57 -12.12 -10.17 -4.87
CA ALA A 57 -11.98 -10.38 -6.31
C ALA A 57 -10.94 -11.46 -6.64
N VAL A 58 -9.82 -11.48 -5.91
CA VAL A 58 -8.74 -12.46 -6.07
C VAL A 58 -9.16 -13.84 -5.59
N GLU A 59 -9.87 -13.94 -4.48
CA GLU A 59 -10.37 -15.20 -3.91
C GLU A 59 -11.45 -15.84 -4.79
N VAL A 60 -12.48 -15.07 -5.18
CA VAL A 60 -13.60 -15.55 -6.00
C VAL A 60 -13.12 -16.07 -7.35
N LYS A 61 -12.09 -15.45 -7.93
CA LYS A 61 -11.51 -15.86 -9.23
C LYS A 61 -10.43 -16.95 -9.08
N GLY A 62 -10.11 -17.41 -7.87
CA GLY A 62 -9.07 -18.40 -7.62
C GLY A 62 -7.66 -17.93 -8.01
N LEU A 63 -7.42 -16.62 -8.02
CA LEU A 63 -6.14 -16.04 -8.41
C LEU A 63 -5.09 -16.29 -7.32
N LYS A 64 -3.89 -16.70 -7.76
CA LYS A 64 -2.80 -17.11 -6.85
C LYS A 64 -1.79 -16.01 -6.55
N ARG A 65 -1.69 -15.00 -7.42
CA ARG A 65 -0.66 -13.95 -7.37
C ARG A 65 -1.23 -12.63 -7.85
N ILE A 66 -0.72 -11.55 -7.29
CA ILE A 66 -0.99 -10.18 -7.71
C ILE A 66 0.31 -9.59 -8.25
N VAL A 67 0.24 -8.91 -9.39
CA VAL A 67 1.38 -8.16 -9.94
C VAL A 67 1.06 -6.68 -9.80
N SER A 68 1.95 -5.96 -9.12
CA SER A 68 1.85 -4.52 -8.96
C SER A 68 2.83 -3.84 -9.91
N VAL A 69 2.33 -2.85 -10.65
CA VAL A 69 3.05 -2.14 -11.72
C VAL A 69 3.11 -0.65 -11.34
N GLY A 70 4.31 -0.05 -11.37
CA GLY A 70 4.48 1.38 -11.04
C GLY A 70 4.49 1.69 -9.54
N CYS A 71 5.09 0.82 -8.75
CA CYS A 71 4.87 0.73 -7.30
C CYS A 71 5.84 1.48 -6.38
N GLY A 72 6.79 2.23 -6.94
CA GLY A 72 7.73 3.01 -6.15
C GLY A 72 8.48 2.17 -5.12
N CYS A 73 8.22 2.41 -3.82
CA CYS A 73 8.92 1.80 -2.69
C CYS A 73 8.40 0.41 -2.27
N GLY A 74 7.32 -0.10 -2.89
CA GLY A 74 6.77 -1.43 -2.56
C GLY A 74 5.76 -1.47 -1.40
N LEU A 75 5.35 -0.31 -0.87
CA LEU A 75 4.43 -0.23 0.27
C LEU A 75 3.03 -0.75 -0.08
N LEU A 76 2.53 -0.49 -1.30
CA LEU A 76 1.23 -1.00 -1.75
C LEU A 76 1.21 -2.53 -1.82
N GLU A 77 2.28 -3.15 -2.32
CA GLU A 77 2.42 -4.61 -2.40
C GLU A 77 2.38 -5.24 -1.03
N TRP A 78 3.08 -4.61 -0.09
CA TRP A 78 3.08 -5.08 1.28
C TRP A 78 1.69 -4.97 1.90
N LEU A 79 0.98 -3.86 1.70
CA LEU A 79 -0.41 -3.67 2.15
C LEU A 79 -1.34 -4.74 1.53
N LEU A 80 -1.24 -4.95 0.22
CA LEU A 80 -2.02 -5.97 -0.49
C LEU A 80 -1.70 -7.38 0.01
N GLN A 81 -0.43 -7.70 0.24
CA GLN A 81 -0.03 -9.00 0.76
C GLN A 81 -0.53 -9.21 2.19
N ALA A 82 -0.47 -8.18 3.04
CA ALA A 82 -0.96 -8.22 4.42
C ALA A 82 -2.49 -8.40 4.47
N ALA A 83 -3.24 -7.69 3.62
CA ALA A 83 -4.69 -7.76 3.59
C ALA A 83 -5.23 -9.03 2.91
N THR A 84 -4.61 -9.46 1.81
CA THR A 84 -5.11 -10.59 1.00
C THR A 84 -4.52 -11.95 1.39
N GLY A 85 -3.37 -11.98 2.07
CA GLY A 85 -2.58 -13.19 2.30
C GLY A 85 -2.00 -13.80 1.01
N LYS A 86 -2.10 -13.11 -0.14
CA LYS A 86 -1.61 -13.58 -1.44
C LYS A 86 -0.24 -12.98 -1.71
N ARG A 87 0.58 -13.71 -2.47
CA ARG A 87 1.88 -13.21 -2.89
C ARG A 87 1.70 -12.08 -3.91
N CYS A 88 2.04 -10.86 -3.50
CA CYS A 88 2.22 -9.72 -4.39
C CYS A 88 3.67 -9.66 -4.86
N VAL A 89 3.89 -9.47 -6.16
CA VAL A 89 5.24 -9.30 -6.71
C VAL A 89 5.37 -7.95 -7.41
N LEU A 90 6.48 -7.26 -7.16
CA LEU A 90 6.92 -6.13 -7.96
C LEU A 90 7.30 -6.61 -9.35
N ASN A 91 6.84 -5.91 -10.38
CA ASN A 91 7.44 -6.09 -11.69
C ASN A 91 7.62 -4.73 -12.39
N ILE A 92 8.81 -4.17 -12.17
CA ILE A 92 9.30 -2.89 -12.72
C ILE A 92 9.36 -2.93 -14.27
N LYS A 93 9.36 -4.11 -14.90
CA LYS A 93 9.49 -4.27 -16.36
C LYS A 93 8.16 -4.55 -17.09
N THR A 94 7.04 -4.76 -16.39
CA THR A 94 5.79 -5.22 -17.04
C THR A 94 5.09 -4.19 -17.90
N LEU A 95 5.20 -2.89 -17.57
CA LEU A 95 4.48 -1.85 -18.33
C LEU A 95 4.91 -1.88 -19.81
N TYR A 96 6.20 -2.11 -20.07
CA TYR A 96 6.75 -2.17 -21.42
C TYR A 96 6.31 -3.40 -22.22
N HIS A 97 5.99 -4.51 -21.55
CA HIS A 97 5.52 -5.73 -22.20
C HIS A 97 4.01 -5.68 -22.44
N ILE A 98 3.22 -5.27 -21.43
CA ILE A 98 1.76 -5.16 -21.53
C ILE A 98 1.35 -4.18 -22.64
N LEU A 99 2.03 -3.03 -22.74
CA LEU A 99 1.74 -2.01 -23.75
C LEU A 99 2.18 -2.37 -25.19
N LYS A 100 2.97 -3.42 -25.39
CA LYS A 100 3.38 -3.91 -26.73
C LYS A 100 2.56 -5.09 -27.24
N THR A 101 1.67 -5.62 -26.41
CA THR A 101 0.82 -6.78 -26.74
C THR A 101 -0.64 -6.40 -27.04
N ASN A 102 -0.93 -5.10 -27.16
CA ASN A 102 -2.16 -4.57 -27.76
C ASN A 102 -1.79 -3.75 -29.01
#